data_AF-A0A4U3M144-F1
#
_entry.id   AF-A0A4U3M144-F1
#
_cell.length_a   1.000
_cell.length_b   1.000
_cell.length_c   1.000
_cell.angle_alpha   90.00
_cell.angle_beta   90.00
_cell.angle_gamma   90.00
#
_symmetry.space_group_name_H-M   'P 1'
#
loop_
_entity.id
_entity.type
_entity.pdbx_description
1 polymer ?
#
loop_
_entity_poly.entity_id
_entity_poly.type
_entity_poly.pdbx_seq_one_letter_code
_entity_poly.pdbx_strand_id
1 'polypeptide(L)'
;MKFLDNIKKNQSLMRFIETTQSHMVTAEIGNSSVVVAYYLLLSLFPLLIAVGNVLPYLRIDPNSVLPYIAEAIPKDVYKNLEPAIRSLLTQRSGGLLSVSALA
;
A
#
# COMPACT_ATOMS: atom_id res chain seq x y z
N MET A 1 4.27 -15.60 -34.48
CA MET A 1 4.33 -16.83 -33.64
C MET A 1 5.74 -17.35 -33.34
N LYS A 2 6.80 -17.00 -34.11
CA LYS A 2 8.19 -17.47 -33.90
C LYS A 2 8.78 -17.30 -32.47
N PHE A 3 8.29 -16.35 -31.68
CA PHE A 3 8.79 -16.07 -30.34
C PHE A 3 8.36 -17.12 -29.30
N LEU A 4 7.11 -17.59 -29.38
CA LEU A 4 6.57 -18.63 -28.49
C LEU A 4 7.25 -19.98 -28.74
N ASP A 5 7.57 -20.27 -29.99
CA ASP A 5 8.29 -21.48 -30.39
C ASP A 5 9.74 -21.50 -29.86
N ASN A 6 10.40 -20.33 -29.85
CA ASN A 6 11.74 -20.18 -29.28
C ASN A 6 11.76 -20.34 -27.75
N ILE A 7 10.72 -19.88 -27.05
CA ILE A 7 10.57 -20.06 -25.59
C ILE A 7 10.39 -21.54 -25.26
N LYS A 8 9.47 -22.23 -25.94
CA LYS A 8 9.20 -23.66 -25.72
C LYS A 8 10.39 -24.57 -26.02
N LYS A 9 11.26 -24.18 -26.96
CA LYS A 9 12.43 -24.96 -27.36
C LYS A 9 13.59 -24.86 -26.36
N ASN A 10 13.60 -23.84 -25.50
CA ASN A 10 14.65 -23.62 -24.51
C ASN A 10 14.35 -24.40 -23.21
N GLN A 11 14.98 -25.57 -23.05
CA GLN A 11 14.74 -26.44 -21.89
C GLN A 11 15.07 -25.81 -20.54
N SER A 12 16.09 -24.95 -20.43
CA SER A 12 16.42 -24.31 -19.14
C SER A 12 15.36 -23.30 -18.74
N LEU A 13 14.85 -22.53 -19.71
CA LEU A 13 13.75 -21.59 -19.50
C LEU A 13 12.45 -22.31 -19.16
N MET A 14 12.14 -23.41 -19.86
CA MET A 14 10.94 -24.20 -19.59
C MET A 14 10.97 -24.81 -18.18
N ARG A 15 12.12 -25.39 -17.81
CA ARG A 15 12.33 -25.96 -16.47
C ARG A 15 12.27 -24.90 -15.37
N PHE A 16 12.79 -23.69 -15.64
CA PHE A 16 12.66 -22.56 -14.73
C PHE A 16 11.20 -22.14 -14.55
N ILE A 17 10.45 -21.95 -15.63
CA ILE A 17 9.02 -21.58 -15.59
C ILE A 17 8.21 -22.64 -14.83
N GLU A 18 8.42 -23.93 -15.13
CA GLU A 18 7.74 -25.04 -14.45
C GLU A 18 8.06 -25.09 -12.94
N THR A 19 9.34 -24.92 -12.59
CA THR A 19 9.77 -24.94 -11.18
C THR A 19 9.20 -23.74 -10.43
N THR A 20 9.28 -22.53 -11.00
CA THR A 20 8.70 -21.32 -10.40
C THR A 20 7.19 -21.44 -10.28
N GLN A 21 6.48 -21.90 -11.32
CA GLN A 21 5.03 -22.08 -11.27
C GLN A 21 4.63 -23.11 -10.22
N SER A 22 5.33 -24.25 -10.13
CA SER A 22 5.09 -25.26 -9.11
C SER A 22 5.26 -24.67 -7.71
N HIS A 23 6.34 -23.91 -7.47
CA HIS A 23 6.53 -23.26 -6.18
C HIS A 23 5.46 -22.23 -5.85
N MET A 24 4.99 -21.45 -6.83
CA MET A 24 3.90 -20.49 -6.61
C MET A 24 2.57 -21.16 -6.24
N VAL A 25 2.27 -22.32 -6.83
CA VAL A 25 1.07 -23.10 -6.52
C VAL A 25 1.21 -23.79 -5.17
N THR A 26 2.35 -24.41 -4.87
CA THR A 26 2.62 -25.06 -3.58
C THR A 26 2.67 -24.04 -2.42
N ALA A 27 3.11 -22.81 -2.68
CA ALA A 27 3.09 -21.73 -1.70
C ALA A 27 1.68 -21.12 -1.48
N GLU A 28 0.63 -21.71 -2.05
CA GLU A 28 -0.77 -21.26 -1.95
C GLU A 28 -0.97 -19.77 -2.22
N ILE A 29 -0.12 -19.16 -3.07
CA ILE A 29 -0.07 -17.70 -3.24
C ILE A 29 -1.45 -17.16 -3.59
N GLY A 30 -2.23 -17.85 -4.43
CA GLY A 30 -3.59 -17.44 -4.77
C GLY A 30 -4.53 -17.37 -3.56
N ASN A 31 -4.50 -18.37 -2.69
CA ASN A 31 -5.35 -18.43 -1.49
C ASN A 31 -4.88 -17.42 -0.42
N SER A 32 -3.56 -17.34 -0.18
CA SER A 32 -2.99 -16.36 0.75
C SER A 32 -3.15 -14.91 0.27
N SER A 33 -3.22 -14.66 -1.03
CA SER A 33 -3.40 -13.31 -1.58
C SER A 33 -4.72 -12.67 -1.17
N VAL A 34 -5.80 -13.46 -1.02
CA VAL A 34 -7.09 -12.95 -0.55
C VAL A 34 -6.96 -12.41 0.88
N VAL A 35 -6.27 -13.17 1.74
CA VAL A 35 -6.02 -12.80 3.14
C VAL A 35 -5.12 -11.56 3.22
N VAL A 36 -4.06 -11.51 2.39
CA VAL A 36 -3.18 -10.33 2.31
C VAL A 36 -3.94 -9.10 1.82
N ALA A 37 -4.79 -9.22 0.79
CA ALA A 37 -5.60 -8.11 0.30
C ALA A 37 -6.60 -7.63 1.37
N TYR A 38 -7.20 -8.56 2.12
CA TYR A 38 -8.07 -8.24 3.25
C TYR A 38 -7.33 -7.45 4.33
N TYR A 39 -6.15 -7.91 4.76
CA TYR A 39 -5.35 -7.18 5.75
C TYR A 39 -4.81 -5.85 5.21
N LEU A 40 -4.47 -5.75 3.92
CA LEU A 40 -4.09 -4.49 3.30
C LEU A 40 -5.23 -3.47 3.35
N LEU A 41 -6.45 -3.88 3.01
CA LEU A 41 -7.64 -3.03 3.12
C LEU A 41 -7.88 -2.58 4.56
N LEU A 42 -7.72 -3.48 5.53
CA LEU A 42 -7.85 -3.15 6.96
C LEU A 42 -6.75 -2.20 7.44
N SER A 43 -5.51 -2.40 6.97
CA SER A 43 -4.33 -1.59 7.29
C SER A 43 -4.30 -0.22 6.60
N LEU A 44 -5.26 0.06 5.70
CA LEU A 44 -5.30 1.33 4.96
C LEU A 44 -5.31 2.54 5.91
N PHE A 45 -6.08 2.47 6.99
CA PHE A 45 -6.12 3.56 7.97
C PHE A 45 -4.80 3.73 8.74
N PRO A 46 -4.21 2.68 9.36
CA PRO A 46 -2.86 2.74 9.91
C PRO A 46 -1.83 3.32 8.93
N LEU A 47 -1.85 2.88 7.66
CA LEU A 47 -0.91 3.36 6.65
C LEU A 47 -1.08 4.87 6.37
N LEU A 48 -2.32 5.35 6.24
CA LEU A 48 -2.60 6.77 6.06
C LEU A 48 -2.14 7.61 7.26
N ILE A 49 -2.34 7.10 8.48
CA ILE A 49 -1.86 7.73 9.72
C ILE A 49 -0.32 7.79 9.72
N ALA A 50 0.36 6.70 9.34
CA ALA A 50 1.81 6.65 9.27
C ALA A 50 2.34 7.70 8.29
N VAL A 51 1.82 7.73 7.05
CA VAL A 51 2.20 8.71 6.03
C VAL A 51 1.94 10.13 6.51
N GLY A 52 0.74 10.40 7.06
CA GLY A 52 0.37 11.72 7.59
C GLY A 52 1.31 12.20 8.70
N ASN A 53 1.72 11.31 9.60
CA ASN A 53 2.66 11.66 10.68
C ASN A 53 4.11 11.82 10.20
N VAL A 54 4.50 11.26 9.04
CA VAL A 54 5.83 11.47 8.44
C VAL A 54 5.94 12.87 7.83
N LEU A 55 4.87 13.43 7.26
CA LEU A 55 4.88 14.76 6.62
C LEU A 55 5.49 15.90 7.48
N PRO A 56 5.14 16.04 8.77
CA PRO A 56 5.78 17.04 9.66
C PRO A 56 7.31 16.93 9.74
N TYR A 57 7.89 15.75 9.57
CA TYR A 57 9.34 15.54 9.58
C TYR A 57 10.01 16.03 8.30
N LEU A 58 9.26 16.03 7.19
CA LEU A 58 9.69 16.55 5.89
C LEU A 58 9.56 18.08 5.77
N ARG A 59 9.07 18.75 6.83
CA ARG A 59 8.87 20.22 6.89
C ARG A 59 7.90 20.75 5.81
N ILE A 60 6.94 19.93 5.41
CA ILE A 60 5.88 20.31 4.46
C ILE A 60 4.82 21.11 5.21
N ASP A 61 4.34 22.22 4.64
CA ASP A 61 3.24 23.01 5.22
C ASP A 61 1.92 22.23 5.09
N PRO A 62 1.26 21.86 6.20
CA PRO A 62 -0.03 21.18 6.16
C PRO A 62 -1.10 21.90 5.32
N ASN A 63 -1.09 23.24 5.31
CA ASN A 63 -2.07 24.03 4.57
C ASN A 63 -1.88 23.91 3.05
N SER A 64 -0.68 23.52 2.60
CA SER A 64 -0.44 23.20 1.19
C SER A 64 -0.98 21.82 0.80
N VAL A 65 -1.13 20.89 1.75
CA VAL A 65 -1.54 19.50 1.50
C VAL A 65 -3.05 19.32 1.57
N LEU A 66 -3.72 20.05 2.47
CA LEU A 66 -5.18 19.97 2.69
C LEU A 66 -6.02 20.12 1.40
N PRO A 67 -5.73 21.06 0.48
CA PRO A 67 -6.51 21.19 -0.77
C PRO A 67 -6.43 19.96 -1.67
N TYR A 68 -5.26 19.32 -1.77
CA TYR A 68 -5.10 18.10 -2.57
C TYR A 68 -5.88 16.93 -1.98
N ILE A 69 -5.93 16.84 -0.65
CA ILE A 69 -6.74 15.82 0.04
C ILE A 69 -8.22 16.11 -0.20
N ALA A 70 -8.67 17.37 -0.11
CA ALA A 70 -10.05 17.77 -0.34
C ALA A 70 -10.55 17.48 -1.76
N GLU A 71 -9.66 17.46 -2.75
CA GLU A 71 -9.97 17.08 -4.14
C GLU A 71 -10.06 15.56 -4.32
N ALA A 72 -9.28 14.78 -3.57
CA ALA A 72 -9.21 13.32 -3.68
C ALA A 72 -10.38 12.57 -3.02
N ILE A 73 -11.04 13.18 -2.02
CA ILE A 73 -12.15 12.55 -1.28
C ILE A 73 -13.45 13.35 -1.37
N PRO A 74 -14.62 12.68 -1.31
CA PRO A 74 -15.92 13.36 -1.34
C PRO A 74 -16.04 14.43 -0.25
N LYS A 75 -16.66 15.56 -0.60
CA LYS A 75 -16.76 16.75 0.25
C LYS A 75 -17.30 16.46 1.65
N ASP A 76 -18.32 15.62 1.76
CA ASP A 76 -18.93 15.26 3.04
C ASP A 76 -17.98 14.43 3.91
N VAL A 77 -17.16 13.56 3.31
CA VAL A 77 -16.14 12.79 4.02
C VAL A 77 -15.02 13.71 4.51
N TYR A 78 -14.54 14.61 3.64
CA TYR A 78 -13.51 15.58 4.00
C TYR A 78 -13.95 16.48 5.16
N LYS A 79 -15.17 17.03 5.12
CA LYS A 79 -15.68 17.92 6.18
C LYS A 79 -15.69 17.25 7.57
N ASN A 80 -16.00 15.96 7.62
CA ASN A 80 -16.02 15.21 8.88
C ASN A 80 -14.61 14.85 9.37
N LEU A 81 -13.66 14.63 8.45
CA LEU A 81 -12.30 14.19 8.77
C LEU A 81 -11.27 15.32 8.83
N GLU A 82 -11.59 16.52 8.32
CA GLU A 82 -10.68 17.67 8.25
C GLU A 82 -9.97 17.97 9.58
N PRO A 83 -10.65 17.99 10.75
CA PRO A 83 -9.97 18.21 12.03
C PRO A 83 -8.94 17.12 12.35
N ALA A 84 -9.26 15.86 12.05
CA ALA A 84 -8.37 14.73 12.27
C ALA A 84 -7.17 14.76 11.31
N ILE A 85 -7.41 15.03 10.02
CA ILE A 85 -6.37 15.17 9.00
C ILE A 85 -5.42 16.32 9.37
N ARG A 86 -5.97 17.48 9.76
CA ARG A 86 -5.17 18.63 10.19
C ARG A 86 -4.34 18.33 11.43
N SER A 87 -4.91 17.62 12.40
CA SER A 87 -4.19 17.15 13.59
C SER A 87 -3.01 16.24 13.21
N LEU A 88 -3.25 15.24 12.36
CA LEU A 88 -2.22 14.31 11.90
C LEU A 88 -1.08 15.00 11.14
N LEU A 89 -1.39 15.99 10.31
CA LEU A 89 -0.39 16.72 9.52
C LEU A 89 0.39 17.76 10.32
N THR A 90 -0.12 18.21 11.48
CA THR A 90 0.54 19.26 12.29
C THR A 90 1.25 18.70 13.52
N GLN A 91 0.77 17.60 14.07
CA GLN A 91 1.25 17.05 15.33
C GLN A 91 2.31 15.97 15.06
N ARG A 92 3.53 16.17 15.55
CA ARG A 92 4.57 15.13 15.56
C ARG A 92 4.29 14.17 16.70
N SER A 93 3.63 13.04 16.42
CA SER A 93 3.43 12.00 17.42
C SER A 93 4.25 10.76 17.11
N GLY A 94 5.40 10.64 17.78
CA GLY A 94 6.24 9.44 17.69
C GLY A 94 5.51 8.17 18.16
N GLY A 95 4.57 8.30 19.10
CA GLY A 95 3.72 7.20 19.56
C GLY A 95 2.64 6.78 18.55
N LEU A 96 2.07 7.71 17.78
CA LEU A 96 1.13 7.35 16.70
C LEU A 96 1.86 6.66 15.55
N LEU A 97 3.08 7.10 15.22
CA LEU A 97 3.94 6.43 14.24
C LEU A 97 4.24 4.98 14.63
N SER A 98 4.65 4.75 15.89
CA SER A 98 4.96 3.40 16.35
C SER A 98 3.73 2.49 16.37
N VAL A 99 2.56 2.98 16.80
CA VAL A 99 1.31 2.21 16.76
C VAL A 99 0.94 1.86 15.32
N SER A 100 1.03 2.82 14.38
CA SER A 100 0.74 2.56 12.97
C SER A 100 1.73 1.61 12.29
N ALA A 101 2.95 1.47 12.80
CA ALA A 101 3.95 0.55 12.27
C ALA A 101 3.80 -0.89 12.81
N LEU A 102 3.12 -1.06 13.94
CA LEU A 102 2.87 -2.35 14.58
C LEU A 102 1.50 -2.94 14.21
N ALA A 103 0.56 -2.09 13.79
CA ALA A 103 -0.78 -2.46 13.33
C ALA A 103 -0.74 -3.04 11.90
#